data_AF-A0A8S9I2M0-F1
#
_entry.id   AF-A0A8S9I2M0-F1
#
_cell.length_a   1.000
_cell.length_b   1.000
_cell.length_c   1.000
_cell.angle_alpha   90.00
_cell.angle_beta   90.00
_cell.angle_gamma   90.00
#
_symmetry.space_group_name_H-M   'P 1'
#
loop_
_entity.id
_entity.type
_entity.pdbx_description
1 polymer ?
#
loop_
_entity_poly.entity_id
_entity_poly.type
_entity_poly.pdbx_seq_one_letter_code
_entity_poly.pdbx_strand_id
1 'polypeptide(L)'
;MASRRSNPRNSDRVTTRTGSINVEHIRSGDVSEALTEVLLEETRLPQALAQAAKDLEGEKSAARVKSSSPTGSEGRDHRLGVSGEAAVAKSFHWQFSHSKDFPITEDPDSVAHLVRHFKPTRCLLPSLRNMMECEAYVKMAMAHAKVVRGLKLGLKMAQDRERANAAQLATADKLGNQAASLEARLRVVSNERKSALEHVSFLEAKVASSANEFSDDLCHATYDAKKALADSYLDVLVYLKEKWEKKKAATDCEARLKEVMANIDLQKEIMNNNLLASDELLRLRTKEVELGSELDVMAISDFSVGKLDLPQISEDLPDDFFAKVPALLGPRIFEG
;
A
#
# COMPACT_ATOMS: atom_id res chain seq x y z
N MET A 1 -3.50 -0.43 79.11
CA MET A 1 -3.56 -1.90 79.00
C MET A 1 -3.51 -2.28 77.53
N ALA A 2 -2.71 -3.30 77.22
CA ALA A 2 -2.64 -4.12 75.99
C ALA A 2 -2.35 -3.42 74.64
N SER A 3 -1.05 -3.23 74.42
CA SER A 3 -0.40 -3.26 73.10
C SER A 3 -0.49 -4.67 72.49
N ARG A 4 -0.88 -4.80 71.22
CA ARG A 4 -0.66 -6.03 70.44
C ARG A 4 0.11 -5.71 69.16
N ARG A 5 1.41 -5.97 69.24
CA ARG A 5 2.28 -6.30 68.11
C ARG A 5 1.82 -7.62 67.48
N SER A 6 1.74 -7.68 66.17
CA SER A 6 1.83 -8.93 65.41
C SER A 6 2.87 -8.75 64.31
N ASN A 7 3.98 -9.46 64.47
CA ASN A 7 5.05 -9.58 63.47
C ASN A 7 4.66 -10.62 62.40
N PRO A 8 5.26 -10.55 61.19
CA PRO A 8 4.92 -11.38 60.05
C PRO A 8 5.71 -12.69 60.02
N ARG A 9 5.13 -13.76 59.46
CA ARG A 9 5.83 -15.02 59.20
C ARG A 9 5.39 -15.65 57.87
N ASN A 10 6.34 -15.69 56.95
CA ASN A 10 6.62 -16.68 55.88
C ASN A 10 5.47 -17.39 55.14
N SER A 11 5.40 -17.14 53.83
CA SER A 11 5.21 -18.08 52.69
C SER A 11 4.88 -17.21 51.46
N ASP A 12 5.40 -17.35 50.24
CA ASP A 12 6.07 -18.45 49.56
C ASP A 12 7.07 -17.90 48.53
N ARG A 13 8.18 -18.62 48.36
CA ARG A 13 9.19 -18.37 47.34
C ARG A 13 8.75 -19.10 46.07
N VAL A 14 8.08 -18.39 45.15
CA VAL A 14 7.81 -18.91 43.80
C VAL A 14 9.07 -18.69 42.96
N THR A 15 9.75 -19.79 42.69
CA THR A 15 10.86 -19.90 41.74
C THR A 15 10.37 -19.63 40.32
N THR A 16 10.65 -18.46 39.77
CA THR A 16 10.52 -18.20 38.33
C THR A 16 11.75 -18.76 37.61
N ARG A 17 11.52 -19.85 36.89
CA ARG A 17 12.48 -20.44 35.95
C ARG A 17 12.43 -19.63 34.66
N THR A 18 13.27 -18.61 34.57
CA THR A 18 13.49 -17.84 33.34
C THR A 18 14.26 -18.70 32.35
N GLY A 19 13.55 -19.34 31.41
CA GLY A 19 14.15 -19.91 30.21
C GLY A 19 14.45 -18.77 29.24
N SER A 20 15.74 -18.44 29.08
CA SER A 20 16.20 -17.52 28.05
C SER A 20 15.99 -18.17 26.67
N ILE A 21 14.95 -17.72 25.96
CA ILE A 21 14.86 -17.94 24.52
C ILE A 21 15.73 -16.86 23.89
N ASN A 22 16.82 -17.30 23.24
CA ASN A 22 17.64 -16.46 22.37
C ASN A 22 16.74 -15.77 21.34
N VAL A 23 16.49 -14.49 21.53
CA VAL A 23 16.01 -13.60 20.46
C VAL A 23 17.27 -13.08 19.80
N GLU A 24 17.68 -13.74 18.72
CA GLU A 24 18.61 -13.16 17.76
C GLU A 24 18.00 -11.83 17.29
N HIS A 25 18.60 -10.73 17.73
CA HIS A 25 18.30 -9.41 17.18
C HIS A 25 18.77 -9.40 15.74
N ILE A 26 17.85 -9.66 14.80
CA ILE A 26 18.04 -9.35 13.39
C ILE A 26 18.24 -7.85 13.32
N ARG A 27 19.47 -7.46 13.05
CA ARG A 27 19.88 -6.06 12.89
C ARG A 27 19.15 -5.54 11.67
N SER A 28 18.42 -4.43 11.83
CA SER A 28 17.65 -3.77 10.76
C SER A 28 18.47 -3.36 9.51
N GLY A 29 19.79 -3.62 9.47
CA GLY A 29 20.66 -3.39 8.32
C GLY A 29 20.64 -4.52 7.28
N ASP A 30 20.33 -5.76 7.68
CA ASP A 30 20.48 -6.93 6.78
C ASP A 30 19.37 -6.98 5.70
N VAL A 31 18.21 -6.37 5.99
CA VAL A 31 17.07 -6.31 5.05
C VAL A 31 17.25 -5.19 4.02
N SER A 32 17.91 -4.09 4.38
CA SER A 32 18.18 -2.98 3.45
C SER A 32 19.27 -3.33 2.43
N GLU A 33 20.26 -4.14 2.83
CA GLU A 33 21.34 -4.56 1.93
C GLU A 33 20.81 -5.57 0.89
N ALA A 34 19.97 -6.52 1.31
CA ALA A 34 19.32 -7.47 0.41
C ALA A 34 18.36 -6.80 -0.60
N LEU A 35 17.65 -5.73 -0.21
CA LEU A 35 16.78 -4.98 -1.12
C LEU A 35 17.56 -4.12 -2.13
N THR A 36 18.78 -3.70 -1.77
CA THR A 36 19.62 -2.89 -2.65
C THR A 36 20.35 -3.77 -3.68
N GLU A 37 20.72 -5.00 -3.34
CA GLU A 37 21.27 -5.97 -4.31
C GLU A 37 20.23 -6.41 -5.35
N VAL A 38 18.96 -6.60 -4.95
CA VAL A 38 17.88 -6.99 -5.89
C VAL A 38 17.62 -5.89 -6.93
N LEU A 39 17.68 -4.62 -6.54
CA LEU A 39 17.51 -3.49 -7.47
C LEU A 39 18.72 -3.27 -8.39
N LEU A 40 19.92 -3.73 -7.99
CA LEU A 40 21.14 -3.56 -8.78
C LEU A 40 21.34 -4.71 -9.78
N GLU A 41 20.87 -5.93 -9.48
CA GLU A 41 20.84 -7.05 -10.43
C GLU A 41 19.77 -6.89 -11.53
N GLU A 42 18.66 -6.23 -11.26
CA GLU A 42 17.62 -5.98 -12.28
C GLU A 42 18.06 -4.97 -13.37
N THR A 43 19.17 -4.25 -13.15
CA THR A 43 19.75 -3.32 -14.13
C THR A 43 20.88 -3.91 -14.98
N ARG A 44 21.19 -5.21 -14.83
CA ARG A 44 22.23 -5.89 -15.63
C ARG A 44 21.64 -6.89 -16.62
N LEU A 45 20.95 -6.39 -17.64
CA LEU A 45 20.80 -7.12 -18.91
C LEU A 45 21.93 -6.73 -19.88
N PRO A 46 22.54 -7.70 -20.58
CA PRO A 46 23.65 -7.43 -21.48
C PRO A 46 23.17 -6.79 -22.78
N GLN A 47 23.66 -5.57 -22.99
CA GLN A 47 23.74 -4.91 -24.28
C GLN A 47 24.77 -5.64 -25.15
N ALA A 48 24.34 -6.63 -25.92
CA ALA A 48 25.13 -7.21 -27.00
C ALA A 48 24.22 -7.76 -28.11
N LEU A 49 23.94 -6.92 -29.11
CA LEU A 49 24.27 -7.14 -30.53
C LEU A 49 23.36 -6.26 -31.42
N ALA A 50 23.71 -4.99 -31.53
CA ALA A 50 23.20 -4.14 -32.61
C ALA A 50 24.26 -3.09 -32.97
N GLN A 51 25.37 -3.54 -33.54
CA GLN A 51 26.27 -2.70 -34.32
C GLN A 51 27.01 -3.56 -35.36
N ALA A 52 26.36 -3.71 -36.51
CA ALA A 52 26.98 -3.97 -37.80
C ALA A 52 26.02 -3.47 -38.90
N ALA A 53 25.69 -2.18 -38.83
CA ALA A 53 25.06 -1.46 -39.92
C ALA A 53 26.04 -0.38 -40.37
N LYS A 54 26.88 -0.76 -41.32
CA LYS A 54 27.48 0.09 -42.37
C LYS A 54 28.23 -0.87 -43.29
N ASP A 55 27.65 -1.14 -44.45
CA ASP A 55 28.27 -0.71 -45.69
C ASP A 55 27.45 -1.19 -46.89
N LEU A 56 27.12 -0.20 -47.72
CA LEU A 56 27.10 -0.24 -49.19
C LEU A 56 26.15 -1.26 -49.84
N GLU A 57 25.32 -0.95 -50.83
CA GLU A 57 25.27 0.10 -51.83
C GLU A 57 24.21 -0.43 -52.83
N GLY A 58 23.60 0.44 -53.63
CA GLY A 58 22.99 -0.02 -54.88
C GLY A 58 21.53 0.33 -55.05
N GLU A 59 21.33 1.56 -55.47
CA GLU A 59 20.18 2.01 -56.24
C GLU A 59 19.81 1.07 -57.40
N LYS A 60 18.53 1.18 -57.78
CA LYS A 60 17.96 0.96 -59.13
C LYS A 60 17.96 -0.47 -59.67
N SER A 61 16.75 -0.96 -59.94
CA SER A 61 16.32 -1.20 -61.32
C SER A 61 14.82 -1.50 -61.41
N ALA A 62 14.05 -0.48 -61.77
CA ALA A 62 12.82 -0.65 -62.53
C ALA A 62 13.18 -0.47 -64.02
N ALA A 63 13.28 -1.58 -64.75
CA ALA A 63 13.22 -1.68 -66.21
C ALA A 63 12.92 -3.16 -66.50
N ARG A 64 11.70 -3.50 -66.95
CA ARG A 64 11.31 -3.52 -68.36
C ARG A 64 12.39 -4.15 -69.23
N VAL A 65 12.15 -5.40 -69.66
CA VAL A 65 12.19 -5.87 -71.06
C VAL A 65 12.15 -7.40 -71.10
N LYS A 66 11.09 -7.92 -71.75
CA LYS A 66 10.98 -9.10 -72.66
C LYS A 66 11.44 -10.48 -72.13
N SER A 67 10.76 -11.58 -72.42
CA SER A 67 10.14 -11.93 -73.70
C SER A 67 9.03 -13.00 -73.58
N SER A 68 8.09 -12.89 -74.52
CA SER A 68 7.34 -13.97 -75.19
C SER A 68 6.33 -14.81 -74.40
N SER A 69 5.09 -14.32 -74.39
CA SER A 69 3.86 -15.06 -74.76
C SER A 69 3.98 -15.73 -76.16
N PRO A 70 2.92 -16.28 -76.80
CA PRO A 70 1.55 -16.68 -76.37
C PRO A 70 1.26 -18.12 -76.91
N THR A 71 0.11 -18.79 -76.78
CA THR A 71 -1.22 -18.46 -77.30
C THR A 71 -2.09 -19.69 -77.03
N GLY A 72 -3.27 -19.51 -76.44
CA GLY A 72 -4.32 -20.53 -76.37
C GLY A 72 -5.63 -19.87 -76.75
N SER A 73 -5.74 -19.47 -78.01
CA SER A 73 -6.97 -18.98 -78.61
C SER A 73 -7.90 -20.16 -78.88
N GLU A 74 -9.14 -20.10 -78.39
CA GLU A 74 -10.22 -20.96 -78.90
C GLU A 74 -11.37 -20.06 -79.35
N GLY A 75 -11.20 -19.48 -80.55
CA GLY A 75 -12.30 -19.04 -81.40
C GLY A 75 -12.48 -20.10 -82.48
N ARG A 76 -13.54 -20.91 -82.34
CA ARG A 76 -14.04 -21.76 -83.41
C ARG A 76 -14.68 -20.87 -84.47
N ASP A 77 -14.27 -21.02 -85.73
CA ASP A 77 -15.26 -21.00 -86.80
C ASP A 77 -14.81 -21.78 -88.05
N HIS A 78 -15.81 -22.33 -88.70
CA HIS A 78 -15.78 -23.40 -89.69
C HIS A 78 -15.23 -22.98 -91.06
N ARG A 79 -14.39 -23.83 -91.67
CA ARG A 79 -14.41 -24.19 -93.11
C ARG A 79 -13.28 -25.17 -93.44
N LEU A 80 -13.64 -26.36 -93.90
CA LEU A 80 -12.77 -27.22 -94.71
C LEU A 80 -13.51 -27.55 -96.00
N GLY A 81 -13.07 -26.92 -97.09
CA GLY A 81 -13.30 -27.40 -98.43
C GLY A 81 -12.31 -28.52 -98.76
N VAL A 82 -12.88 -29.63 -99.24
CA VAL A 82 -12.43 -30.48 -100.36
C VAL A 82 -10.95 -30.87 -100.45
N SER A 83 -10.67 -32.17 -100.43
CA SER A 83 -9.96 -32.87 -101.53
C SER A 83 -9.81 -34.37 -101.25
N GLY A 84 -10.00 -35.19 -102.29
CA GLY A 84 -9.14 -36.34 -102.50
C GLY A 84 -9.66 -37.70 -102.07
N GLU A 85 -10.41 -38.32 -102.98
CA GLU A 85 -10.74 -39.74 -103.02
C GLU A 85 -9.46 -40.61 -103.08
N ALA A 86 -9.25 -41.49 -102.10
CA ALA A 86 -8.40 -42.67 -102.20
C ALA A 86 -8.82 -43.71 -101.15
N ALA A 87 -9.37 -44.84 -101.61
CA ALA A 87 -9.84 -45.94 -100.78
C ALA A 87 -8.65 -46.70 -100.13
N VAL A 88 -8.51 -46.58 -98.80
CA VAL A 88 -7.67 -47.46 -97.96
C VAL A 88 -8.43 -47.78 -96.66
N ALA A 89 -8.30 -49.03 -96.23
CA ALA A 89 -8.98 -49.75 -95.15
C ALA A 89 -9.51 -48.94 -93.94
N LYS A 90 -10.75 -49.30 -93.54
CA LYS A 90 -11.47 -48.82 -92.36
C LYS A 90 -10.64 -49.02 -91.08
N SER A 91 -10.07 -47.95 -90.54
CA SER A 91 -9.40 -47.93 -89.24
C SER A 91 -10.43 -48.04 -88.12
N PHE A 92 -10.19 -48.93 -87.14
CA PHE A 92 -11.01 -49.04 -85.92
C PHE A 92 -10.99 -47.72 -85.15
N HIS A 93 -12.01 -46.88 -85.30
CA HIS A 93 -12.18 -45.68 -84.50
C HIS A 93 -12.83 -46.04 -83.15
N TRP A 94 -12.19 -45.74 -82.03
CA TRP A 94 -12.87 -45.68 -80.73
C TRP A 94 -12.66 -44.26 -80.19
N GLN A 95 -13.72 -43.67 -79.64
CA GLN A 95 -13.68 -42.36 -78.99
C GLN A 95 -14.08 -42.54 -77.53
N PHE A 96 -13.21 -42.11 -76.62
CA PHE A 96 -13.48 -42.03 -75.20
C PHE A 96 -13.52 -40.57 -74.79
N SER A 97 -14.57 -40.21 -74.06
CA SER A 97 -14.78 -38.85 -73.58
C SER A 97 -14.91 -38.90 -72.07
N HIS A 98 -13.96 -38.28 -71.38
CA HIS A 98 -13.97 -38.14 -69.93
C HIS A 98 -14.70 -36.86 -69.54
N SER A 99 -15.66 -36.97 -68.61
CA SER A 99 -16.34 -35.83 -68.01
C SER A 99 -15.35 -35.09 -67.09
N LYS A 100 -15.02 -33.83 -67.43
CA LYS A 100 -14.00 -33.04 -66.73
C LYS A 100 -14.40 -32.73 -65.28
N ASP A 101 -13.49 -33.05 -64.35
CA ASP A 101 -13.03 -32.24 -63.20
C ASP A 101 -12.37 -33.09 -62.09
N PHE A 102 -12.35 -34.43 -62.23
CA PHE A 102 -11.69 -35.35 -61.30
C PHE A 102 -10.68 -36.27 -62.01
N PRO A 103 -9.69 -36.84 -61.30
CA PRO A 103 -8.84 -37.89 -61.85
C PRO A 103 -9.70 -39.09 -62.30
N ILE A 104 -9.38 -39.71 -63.44
CA ILE A 104 -10.11 -40.88 -63.98
C ILE A 104 -10.37 -41.96 -62.90
N THR A 105 -9.45 -42.16 -61.95
CA THR A 105 -9.57 -43.15 -60.88
C THR A 105 -10.73 -42.90 -59.90
N GLU A 106 -11.29 -41.69 -59.87
CA GLU A 106 -12.38 -41.27 -59.00
C GLU A 106 -13.74 -41.25 -59.72
N ASP A 107 -13.78 -41.57 -61.02
CA ASP A 107 -15.00 -41.78 -61.81
C ASP A 107 -15.19 -43.28 -62.10
N PRO A 108 -16.00 -43.99 -61.30
CA PRO A 108 -16.19 -45.43 -61.43
C PRO A 108 -16.75 -45.84 -62.79
N ASP A 109 -17.57 -45.00 -63.42
CA ASP A 109 -18.22 -45.29 -64.69
C ASP A 109 -17.25 -45.12 -65.87
N SER A 110 -16.42 -44.07 -65.85
CA SER A 110 -15.33 -43.92 -66.82
C SER A 110 -14.29 -45.04 -66.69
N VAL A 111 -13.93 -45.45 -65.48
CA VAL A 111 -13.02 -46.59 -65.26
C VAL A 111 -13.66 -47.88 -65.73
N ALA A 112 -14.94 -48.13 -65.41
CA ALA A 112 -15.64 -49.32 -65.87
C ALA A 112 -15.75 -49.37 -67.40
N HIS A 113 -15.99 -48.22 -68.05
CA HIS A 113 -16.03 -48.10 -69.51
C HIS A 113 -14.67 -48.41 -70.14
N LEU A 114 -13.60 -47.90 -69.55
CA LEU A 114 -12.24 -48.17 -69.99
C LEU A 114 -11.87 -49.66 -69.78
N VAL A 115 -12.16 -50.22 -68.61
CA VAL A 115 -11.87 -51.61 -68.23
C VAL A 115 -12.66 -52.61 -69.09
N ARG A 116 -13.90 -52.30 -69.46
CA ARG A 116 -14.69 -53.12 -70.41
C ARG A 116 -14.05 -53.17 -71.79
N HIS A 117 -13.39 -52.10 -72.23
CA HIS A 117 -12.70 -52.07 -73.52
C HIS A 117 -11.31 -52.71 -73.49
N PHE A 118 -10.61 -52.68 -72.35
CA PHE A 118 -9.34 -53.40 -72.17
C PHE A 118 -9.51 -54.92 -71.95
N LYS A 119 -10.73 -55.42 -71.78
CA LYS A 119 -11.01 -56.86 -71.71
C LYS A 119 -11.70 -57.37 -72.98
N PRO A 120 -10.98 -57.93 -73.96
CA PRO A 120 -11.54 -58.96 -74.80
C PRO A 120 -12.01 -60.10 -73.88
N THR A 121 -13.23 -60.59 -74.05
CA THR A 121 -13.68 -61.87 -73.50
C THR A 121 -12.64 -62.93 -73.89
N ARG A 122 -11.78 -63.33 -72.93
CA ARG A 122 -10.62 -64.27 -73.00
C ARG A 122 -9.19 -63.69 -72.95
N CYS A 123 -8.97 -62.43 -72.57
CA CYS A 123 -7.61 -62.00 -72.18
C CYS A 123 -7.23 -62.59 -70.81
N LEU A 124 -6.56 -63.74 -70.82
CA LEU A 124 -5.82 -64.25 -69.68
C LEU A 124 -4.55 -63.41 -69.54
N LEU A 125 -4.31 -62.82 -68.36
CA LEU A 125 -3.01 -62.25 -68.05
C LEU A 125 -1.96 -63.36 -68.27
N PRO A 126 -0.84 -63.07 -68.98
CA PRO A 126 0.23 -64.05 -69.16
C PRO A 126 0.62 -64.62 -67.79
N SER A 127 0.72 -65.95 -67.68
CA SER A 127 1.21 -66.57 -66.46
C SER A 127 2.55 -65.97 -66.11
N LEU A 128 2.72 -65.52 -64.86
CA LEU A 128 3.97 -64.92 -64.39
C LEU A 128 5.17 -65.85 -64.66
N ARG A 129 4.93 -67.16 -64.65
CA ARG A 129 5.93 -68.21 -64.94
C ARG A 129 6.45 -68.20 -66.39
N ASN A 130 5.72 -67.57 -67.32
CA ASN A 130 6.04 -67.55 -68.76
C ASN A 130 6.65 -66.20 -69.21
N MET A 131 6.92 -65.26 -68.29
CA MET A 131 7.57 -63.98 -68.60
C MET A 131 9.10 -64.07 -68.52
N MET A 132 9.81 -63.48 -69.51
CA MET A 132 11.28 -63.52 -69.65
C MET A 132 12.05 -62.88 -68.46
N GLU A 133 11.37 -62.10 -67.60
CA GLU A 133 11.97 -61.37 -66.46
C GLU A 133 11.17 -61.52 -65.14
N CYS A 134 10.44 -62.63 -64.97
CA CYS A 134 9.58 -62.91 -63.81
C CYS A 134 10.25 -62.61 -62.46
N GLU A 135 11.52 -63.00 -62.29
CA GLU A 135 12.25 -62.81 -61.04
C GLU A 135 12.52 -61.33 -60.71
N ALA A 136 12.81 -60.51 -61.72
CA ALA A 136 13.04 -59.07 -61.56
C ALA A 136 11.74 -58.37 -61.10
N TYR A 137 10.61 -58.75 -61.69
CA TYR A 137 9.30 -58.22 -61.31
C TYR A 137 8.94 -58.61 -59.87
N VAL A 138 9.18 -59.85 -59.44
CA VAL A 138 8.94 -60.28 -58.06
C VAL A 138 9.84 -59.54 -57.07
N LYS A 139 11.13 -59.34 -57.39
CA LYS A 139 12.05 -58.54 -56.56
C LYS A 139 11.58 -57.09 -56.41
N MET A 140 11.15 -56.47 -57.51
CA MET A 140 10.57 -55.13 -57.50
C MET A 140 9.29 -55.07 -56.66
N ALA A 141 8.35 -55.99 -56.87
CA ALA A 141 7.11 -56.03 -56.09
C ALA A 141 7.36 -56.20 -54.58
N MET A 142 8.32 -57.05 -54.21
CA MET A 142 8.75 -57.19 -52.80
C MET A 142 9.41 -55.92 -52.26
N ALA A 143 10.26 -55.25 -53.04
CA ALA A 143 10.86 -53.98 -52.65
C ALA A 143 9.81 -52.89 -52.45
N HIS A 144 8.85 -52.77 -53.38
CA HIS A 144 7.72 -51.85 -53.27
C HIS A 144 6.86 -52.16 -52.05
N ALA A 145 6.55 -53.44 -51.79
CA ALA A 145 5.80 -53.83 -50.60
C ALA A 145 6.53 -53.45 -49.29
N LYS A 146 7.86 -53.55 -49.25
CA LYS A 146 8.67 -53.08 -48.11
C LYS A 146 8.61 -51.56 -47.97
N VAL A 147 8.75 -50.81 -49.07
CA VAL A 147 8.62 -49.34 -49.08
C VAL A 147 7.24 -48.91 -48.59
N VAL A 148 6.18 -49.51 -49.12
CA VAL A 148 4.79 -49.21 -48.72
C VAL A 148 4.57 -49.49 -47.23
N ARG A 149 5.11 -50.59 -46.70
CA ARG A 149 5.04 -50.89 -45.26
C ARG A 149 5.77 -49.84 -44.41
N GLY A 150 6.96 -49.43 -44.84
CA GLY A 150 7.73 -48.37 -44.18
C GLY A 150 7.00 -47.03 -44.18
N LEU A 151 6.45 -46.62 -45.33
CA LEU A 151 5.64 -45.41 -45.46
C LEU A 151 4.39 -45.47 -44.57
N LYS A 152 3.71 -46.63 -44.50
CA LYS A 152 2.54 -46.81 -43.63
C LYS A 152 2.88 -46.63 -42.14
N LEU A 153 4.01 -47.16 -41.69
CA LEU A 153 4.49 -46.97 -40.31
C LEU A 153 4.88 -45.50 -40.05
N GLY A 154 5.59 -44.88 -40.99
CA GLY A 154 5.95 -43.46 -40.94
C GLY A 154 4.73 -42.54 -40.83
N LEU A 155 3.71 -42.79 -41.64
CA LEU A 155 2.44 -42.06 -41.61
C LEU A 155 1.74 -42.21 -40.25
N LYS A 156 1.69 -43.42 -39.70
CA LYS A 156 1.08 -43.65 -38.37
C LYS A 156 1.83 -42.88 -37.27
N MET A 157 3.16 -42.93 -37.27
CA MET A 157 3.97 -42.17 -36.31
C MET A 157 3.79 -40.66 -36.47
N ALA A 158 3.68 -40.16 -37.70
CA ALA A 158 3.43 -38.74 -37.96
C ALA A 158 2.06 -38.31 -37.42
N GLN A 159 1.01 -39.11 -37.66
CA GLN A 159 -0.33 -38.84 -37.16
C GLN A 159 -0.41 -38.91 -35.62
N ASP A 160 0.27 -39.87 -35.00
CA ASP A 160 0.34 -39.97 -33.54
C ASP A 160 1.06 -38.75 -32.93
N ARG A 161 2.13 -38.27 -33.57
CA ARG A 161 2.83 -37.04 -33.17
C ARG A 161 1.95 -35.80 -33.35
N GLU A 162 1.21 -35.70 -34.45
CA GLU A 162 0.29 -34.59 -34.70
C GLU A 162 -0.79 -34.52 -33.61
N ARG A 163 -1.38 -35.66 -33.22
CA ARG A 163 -2.34 -35.73 -32.11
C ARG A 163 -1.71 -35.32 -30.78
N ALA A 164 -0.48 -35.73 -30.50
CA ALA A 164 0.24 -35.32 -29.29
C ALA A 164 0.53 -33.80 -29.28
N ASN A 165 0.97 -33.24 -30.41
CA ASN A 165 1.23 -31.81 -30.55
C ASN A 165 -0.06 -30.99 -30.41
N ALA A 166 -1.19 -31.45 -30.98
CA ALA A 166 -2.48 -30.78 -30.81
C ALA A 166 -2.94 -30.74 -29.34
N ALA A 167 -2.71 -31.83 -28.59
CA ALA A 167 -2.97 -31.85 -27.16
C ALA A 167 -2.06 -30.88 -26.38
N GLN A 168 -0.78 -30.82 -26.74
CA GLN A 168 0.16 -29.86 -26.15
C GLN A 168 -0.24 -28.41 -26.44
N LEU A 169 -0.65 -28.10 -27.67
CA LEU A 169 -1.11 -26.76 -28.05
C LEU A 169 -2.33 -26.34 -27.24
N ALA A 170 -3.32 -27.23 -27.08
CA ALA A 170 -4.49 -26.96 -26.25
C ALA A 170 -4.12 -26.69 -24.77
N THR A 171 -3.12 -27.40 -24.23
CA THR A 171 -2.62 -27.10 -22.88
C THR A 171 -1.88 -25.77 -22.80
N ALA A 172 -1.10 -25.41 -23.83
CA ALA A 172 -0.41 -24.13 -23.90
C ALA A 172 -1.41 -22.96 -24.00
N ASP A 173 -2.46 -23.08 -24.79
CA ASP A 173 -3.53 -22.08 -24.89
C ASP A 173 -4.25 -21.87 -23.55
N LYS A 174 -4.54 -22.97 -22.84
CA LYS A 174 -5.13 -22.89 -21.50
C LYS A 174 -4.22 -22.15 -20.52
N LEU A 175 -2.92 -22.44 -20.55
CA LEU A 175 -1.93 -21.76 -19.72
C LEU A 175 -1.82 -20.28 -20.09
N GLY A 176 -1.82 -19.94 -21.38
CA GLY A 176 -1.81 -18.57 -21.86
C GLY A 176 -3.02 -17.76 -21.37
N ASN A 177 -4.22 -18.35 -21.41
CA ASN A 177 -5.43 -17.74 -20.88
C ASN A 177 -5.36 -17.54 -19.35
N GLN A 178 -4.78 -18.51 -18.62
CA GLN A 178 -4.55 -18.37 -17.17
C GLN A 178 -3.55 -17.27 -16.86
N ALA A 179 -2.46 -17.17 -17.62
CA ALA A 179 -1.46 -16.10 -17.47
C ALA A 179 -2.09 -14.72 -17.71
N ALA A 180 -2.86 -14.55 -18.79
CA ALA A 180 -3.56 -13.30 -19.08
C ALA A 180 -4.57 -12.92 -17.97
N SER A 181 -5.29 -13.91 -17.41
CA SER A 181 -6.20 -13.68 -16.29
C SER A 181 -5.47 -13.24 -15.01
N LEU A 182 -4.34 -13.89 -14.69
CA LEU A 182 -3.53 -13.52 -13.54
C LEU A 182 -2.92 -12.13 -13.68
N GLU A 183 -2.42 -11.78 -14.87
CA GLU A 183 -1.89 -10.45 -15.16
C GLU A 183 -2.96 -9.36 -14.99
N ALA A 184 -4.19 -9.61 -15.49
CA ALA A 184 -5.31 -8.70 -15.29
C ALA A 184 -5.63 -8.50 -13.80
N ARG A 185 -5.67 -9.59 -13.01
CA ARG A 185 -5.89 -9.52 -11.55
C ARG A 185 -4.77 -8.77 -10.84
N LEU A 186 -3.52 -8.97 -11.23
CA LEU A 186 -2.38 -8.28 -10.63
C LEU A 186 -2.44 -6.76 -10.89
N ARG A 187 -2.86 -6.33 -12.09
CA ARG A 187 -3.10 -4.92 -12.38
C ARG A 187 -4.17 -4.32 -11.45
N VAL A 188 -5.29 -5.02 -11.26
CA VAL A 188 -6.37 -4.57 -10.36
C VAL A 188 -5.86 -4.41 -8.93
N VAL A 189 -5.22 -5.45 -8.39
CA VAL A 189 -4.68 -5.42 -7.02
C VAL A 189 -3.61 -4.34 -6.85
N SER A 190 -2.78 -4.11 -7.87
CA SER A 190 -1.77 -3.04 -7.82
C SER A 190 -2.40 -1.65 -7.74
N ASN A 191 -3.49 -1.41 -8.48
CA ASN A 191 -4.21 -0.15 -8.44
C ASN A 191 -4.96 0.04 -7.11
N GLU A 192 -5.57 -1.01 -6.59
CA GLU A 192 -6.19 -1.01 -5.26
C GLU A 192 -5.17 -0.71 -4.17
N ARG A 193 -3.99 -1.36 -4.22
CA ARG A 193 -2.88 -1.08 -3.30
C ARG A 193 -2.44 0.38 -3.38
N LYS A 194 -2.33 0.94 -4.60
CA LYS A 194 -1.98 2.35 -4.80
C LYS A 194 -3.03 3.29 -4.18
N SER A 195 -4.31 3.04 -4.44
CA SER A 195 -5.39 3.83 -3.85
C SER A 195 -5.43 3.70 -2.32
N ALA A 196 -5.23 2.51 -1.77
CA ALA A 196 -5.16 2.29 -0.33
C ALA A 196 -4.00 3.07 0.32
N LEU A 197 -2.83 3.13 -0.32
CA LEU A 197 -1.70 3.93 0.16
C LEU A 197 -2.01 5.43 0.18
N GLU A 198 -2.70 5.95 -0.83
CA GLU A 198 -3.14 7.34 -0.86
C GLU A 198 -4.13 7.64 0.28
N HIS A 199 -5.08 6.74 0.55
CA HIS A 199 -5.99 6.85 1.70
C HIS A 199 -5.27 6.80 3.05
N VAL A 200 -4.28 5.92 3.20
CA VAL A 200 -3.45 5.85 4.42
C VAL A 200 -2.71 7.17 4.62
N SER A 201 -2.04 7.69 3.59
CA SER A 201 -1.32 8.96 3.67
C SER A 201 -2.23 10.14 4.06
N PHE A 202 -3.46 10.19 3.52
CA PHE A 202 -4.45 11.18 3.90
C PHE A 202 -4.86 11.06 5.38
N LEU A 203 -5.11 9.83 5.85
CA LEU A 203 -5.48 9.58 7.25
C LEU A 203 -4.33 9.89 8.21
N GLU A 204 -3.09 9.53 7.86
CA GLU A 204 -1.89 9.87 8.63
C GLU A 204 -1.75 11.38 8.78
N ALA A 205 -1.93 12.14 7.69
CA ALA A 205 -1.91 13.61 7.74
C ALA A 205 -2.99 14.17 8.68
N LYS A 206 -4.21 13.61 8.64
CA LYS A 206 -5.33 14.02 9.50
C LYS A 206 -5.10 13.67 10.98
N VAL A 207 -4.52 12.50 11.26
CA VAL A 207 -4.16 12.11 12.63
C VAL A 207 -3.07 13.04 13.17
N ALA A 208 -2.05 13.34 12.36
CA ALA A 208 -0.99 14.27 12.75
C ALA A 208 -1.51 15.69 13.01
N SER A 209 -2.38 16.22 12.13
CA SER A 209 -2.96 17.56 12.34
C SER A 209 -3.85 17.61 13.58
N SER A 210 -4.69 16.59 13.80
CA SER A 210 -5.56 16.52 14.98
C SER A 210 -4.79 16.35 16.28
N ALA A 211 -3.67 15.62 16.27
CA ALA A 211 -2.80 15.49 17.44
C ALA A 211 -2.15 16.83 17.81
N ASN A 212 -1.76 17.64 16.81
CA ASN A 212 -1.21 18.98 17.03
C ASN A 212 -2.28 19.93 17.61
N GLU A 213 -3.49 19.95 17.04
CA GLU A 213 -4.61 20.75 17.57
C GLU A 213 -4.92 20.40 19.02
N PHE A 214 -5.00 19.11 19.35
CA PHE A 214 -5.24 18.66 20.73
C PHE A 214 -4.10 19.09 21.68
N SER A 215 -2.85 19.03 21.23
CA SER A 215 -1.70 19.49 22.02
C SER A 215 -1.77 20.99 22.31
N ASP A 216 -2.13 21.79 21.31
CA ASP A 216 -2.25 23.24 21.45
C ASP A 216 -3.40 23.61 22.38
N ASP A 217 -4.57 22.99 22.21
CA ASP A 217 -5.73 23.18 23.09
C ASP A 217 -5.41 22.82 24.54
N LEU A 218 -4.71 21.70 24.78
CA LEU A 218 -4.29 21.29 26.11
C LEU A 218 -3.31 22.30 26.74
N CYS A 219 -2.37 22.83 25.96
CA CYS A 219 -1.44 23.87 26.41
C CYS A 219 -2.18 25.14 26.82
N HIS A 220 -3.13 25.58 25.99
CA HIS A 220 -3.95 26.76 26.28
C HIS A 220 -4.82 26.58 27.52
N ALA A 221 -5.54 25.46 27.62
CA ALA A 221 -6.36 25.16 28.79
C ALA A 221 -5.54 25.11 30.09
N THR A 222 -4.34 24.53 30.03
CA THR A 222 -3.42 24.49 31.19
C THR A 222 -2.94 25.88 31.58
N TYR A 223 -2.60 26.72 30.59
CA TYR A 223 -2.18 28.10 30.82
C TYR A 223 -3.32 28.92 31.44
N ASP A 224 -4.53 28.84 30.90
CA ASP A 224 -5.70 29.57 31.40
C ASP A 224 -6.06 29.15 32.82
N ALA A 225 -6.01 27.85 33.14
CA ALA A 225 -6.22 27.35 34.49
C ALA A 225 -5.17 27.90 35.48
N LYS A 226 -3.88 27.91 35.10
CA LYS A 226 -2.80 28.47 35.93
C LYS A 226 -2.97 29.97 36.11
N LYS A 227 -3.40 30.69 35.07
CA LYS A 227 -3.66 32.12 35.13
C LYS A 227 -4.83 32.42 36.08
N ALA A 228 -5.95 31.71 35.95
CA ALA A 228 -7.08 31.86 36.86
C ALA A 228 -6.69 31.58 38.32
N LEU A 229 -5.84 30.58 38.55
CA LEU A 229 -5.30 30.29 39.88
C LEU A 229 -4.46 31.47 40.40
N ALA A 230 -3.54 32.00 39.58
CA ALA A 230 -2.72 33.15 39.95
C ALA A 230 -3.57 34.40 40.26
N ASP A 231 -4.60 34.66 39.45
CA ASP A 231 -5.53 35.77 39.66
C ASP A 231 -6.29 35.60 41.00
N SER A 232 -6.75 34.39 41.33
CA SER A 232 -7.40 34.13 42.62
C SER A 232 -6.48 34.32 43.83
N TYR A 233 -5.19 33.94 43.72
CA TYR A 233 -4.21 34.22 44.77
C TYR A 233 -3.92 35.73 44.89
N LEU A 234 -3.89 36.45 43.77
CA LEU A 234 -3.71 37.90 43.75
C LEU A 234 -4.85 38.60 44.51
N ASP A 235 -6.10 38.17 44.31
CA ASP A 235 -7.26 38.70 45.02
C ASP A 235 -7.14 38.52 46.55
N VAL A 236 -6.72 37.33 47.01
CA VAL A 236 -6.47 37.05 48.43
C VAL A 236 -5.36 37.96 48.99
N LEU A 237 -4.29 38.17 48.24
CA LEU A 237 -3.19 39.05 48.66
C LEU A 237 -3.64 40.52 48.76
N VAL A 238 -4.46 40.99 47.82
CA VAL A 238 -5.03 42.34 47.85
C VAL A 238 -5.94 42.50 49.07
N TYR A 239 -6.81 41.53 49.34
CA TYR A 239 -7.67 41.51 50.53
C TYR A 239 -6.88 41.56 51.83
N LEU A 240 -5.83 40.72 51.95
CA LEU A 240 -4.96 40.69 53.13
C LEU A 240 -4.23 42.01 53.34
N LYS A 241 -3.75 42.63 52.26
CA LYS A 241 -3.11 43.95 52.33
C LYS A 241 -4.06 45.01 52.88
N GLU A 242 -5.30 45.06 52.39
CA GLU A 242 -6.30 46.01 52.87
C GLU A 242 -6.61 45.80 54.36
N LYS A 243 -6.77 44.55 54.80
CA LYS A 243 -6.99 44.21 56.21
C LYS A 243 -5.80 44.58 57.09
N TRP A 244 -4.58 44.38 56.60
CA TRP A 244 -3.36 44.74 57.33
C TRP A 244 -3.25 46.25 57.55
N GLU A 245 -3.53 47.06 56.53
CA GLU A 245 -3.51 48.53 56.67
C GLU A 245 -4.57 49.02 57.66
N LYS A 246 -5.78 48.44 57.63
CA LYS A 246 -6.80 48.71 58.66
C LYS A 246 -6.28 48.34 60.05
N LYS A 247 -5.59 47.20 60.19
CA LYS A 247 -5.08 46.74 61.50
C LYS A 247 -4.04 47.69 62.06
N LYS A 248 -3.18 48.20 61.19
CA LYS A 248 -2.18 49.21 61.53
C LYS A 248 -2.84 50.50 62.05
N ALA A 249 -3.88 50.99 61.37
CA ALA A 249 -4.64 52.15 61.83
C ALA A 249 -5.34 51.90 63.18
N ALA A 250 -5.96 50.73 63.36
CA ALA A 250 -6.59 50.35 64.62
C ALA A 250 -5.58 50.30 65.77
N THR A 251 -4.39 49.73 65.54
CA THR A 251 -3.34 49.68 66.57
C THR A 251 -2.77 51.06 66.93
N ASP A 252 -2.71 51.99 65.97
CA ASP A 252 -2.31 53.38 66.22
C ASP A 252 -3.37 54.12 67.07
N CYS A 253 -4.65 53.97 66.73
CA CYS A 253 -5.76 54.51 67.52
C CYS A 253 -5.78 53.92 68.95
N GLU A 254 -5.57 52.60 69.09
CA GLU A 254 -5.48 51.92 70.39
C GLU A 254 -4.31 52.47 71.23
N ALA A 255 -3.15 52.74 70.62
CA ALA A 255 -2.00 53.32 71.30
C ALA A 255 -2.30 54.74 71.81
N ARG A 256 -2.92 55.58 70.97
CA ARG A 256 -3.36 56.95 71.33
C ARG A 256 -4.40 56.93 72.45
N LEU A 257 -5.34 55.98 72.42
CA LEU A 257 -6.34 55.82 73.48
C LEU A 257 -5.68 55.46 74.81
N LYS A 258 -4.75 54.50 74.81
CA LYS A 258 -3.98 54.12 76.02
C LYS A 258 -3.19 55.30 76.59
N GLU A 259 -2.60 56.14 75.74
CA GLU A 259 -1.92 57.36 76.17
C GLU A 259 -2.88 58.35 76.84
N VAL A 260 -4.05 58.61 76.23
CA VAL A 260 -5.08 59.48 76.82
C VAL A 260 -5.58 58.94 78.16
N MET A 261 -5.78 57.62 78.29
CA MET A 261 -6.15 56.98 79.55
C MET A 261 -5.08 57.19 80.64
N ALA A 262 -3.80 56.99 80.31
CA ALA A 262 -2.71 57.23 81.24
C ALA A 262 -2.62 58.71 81.67
N ASN A 263 -2.83 59.64 80.73
CA ASN A 263 -2.88 61.08 81.02
C ASN A 263 -4.05 61.46 81.92
N ILE A 264 -5.23 60.83 81.73
CA ILE A 264 -6.40 61.00 82.60
C ILE A 264 -6.07 60.55 84.03
N ASP A 265 -5.43 59.39 84.18
CA ASP A 265 -5.09 58.85 85.50
C ASP A 265 -4.04 59.72 86.22
N LEU A 266 -3.04 60.21 85.49
CA LEU A 266 -2.08 61.19 86.00
C LEU A 266 -2.79 62.48 86.44
N GLN A 267 -3.73 63.01 85.64
CA GLN A 267 -4.45 64.23 86.02
C GLN A 267 -5.33 64.05 87.26
N LYS A 268 -5.96 62.88 87.43
CA LYS A 268 -6.68 62.57 88.67
C LYS A 268 -5.74 62.59 89.87
N GLU A 269 -4.53 62.04 89.73
CA GLU A 269 -3.52 62.05 90.80
C GLU A 269 -3.07 63.47 91.15
N ILE A 270 -2.82 64.32 90.14
CA ILE A 270 -2.45 65.73 90.36
C ILE A 270 -3.58 66.50 91.07
N MET A 271 -4.83 66.32 90.66
CA MET A 271 -5.98 66.98 91.30
C MET A 271 -6.14 66.59 92.77
N ASN A 272 -5.83 65.35 93.14
CA ASN A 272 -5.84 64.90 94.54
C ASN A 272 -4.82 65.65 95.42
N ASN A 273 -3.78 66.25 94.81
CA ASN A 273 -2.74 67.04 95.48
C ASN A 273 -3.03 68.55 95.50
N ASN A 274 -4.30 68.97 95.41
CA ASN A 274 -4.80 70.36 95.54
C ASN A 274 -4.49 71.33 94.36
N LEU A 275 -4.37 70.84 93.12
CA LEU A 275 -4.28 71.69 91.91
C LEU A 275 -5.63 71.79 91.17
N LEU A 276 -5.96 72.99 90.65
CA LEU A 276 -7.15 73.21 89.79
C LEU A 276 -6.82 72.84 88.32
N ALA A 277 -7.19 71.64 87.88
CA ALA A 277 -6.98 71.14 86.51
C ALA A 277 -8.23 70.52 85.86
N SER A 278 -9.42 70.82 86.38
CA SER A 278 -10.69 70.20 85.97
C SER A 278 -11.03 70.35 84.48
N ASP A 279 -10.69 71.48 83.87
CA ASP A 279 -10.99 71.75 82.46
C ASP A 279 -10.21 70.81 81.52
N GLU A 280 -8.93 70.57 81.83
CA GLU A 280 -8.09 69.66 81.06
C GLU A 280 -8.53 68.21 81.23
N LEU A 281 -8.94 67.81 82.45
CA LEU A 281 -9.51 66.49 82.69
C LEU A 281 -10.78 66.27 81.85
N LEU A 282 -11.68 67.26 81.79
CA LEU A 282 -12.89 67.18 80.97
C LEU A 282 -12.55 67.07 79.48
N ARG A 283 -11.57 67.84 78.99
CA ARG A 283 -11.09 67.76 77.61
C ARG A 283 -10.53 66.39 77.27
N LEU A 284 -9.74 65.78 78.17
CA LEU A 284 -9.19 64.44 77.99
C LEU A 284 -10.29 63.36 78.01
N ARG A 285 -11.30 63.49 78.88
CA ARG A 285 -12.46 62.59 78.90
C ARG A 285 -13.25 62.63 77.59
N THR A 286 -13.41 63.80 76.98
CA THR A 286 -14.04 63.89 75.66
C THR A 286 -13.23 63.15 74.60
N LYS A 287 -11.89 63.30 74.61
CA LYS A 287 -10.99 62.59 73.68
C LYS A 287 -10.98 61.07 73.89
N GLU A 288 -11.09 60.60 75.13
CA GLU A 288 -11.22 59.17 75.44
C GLU A 288 -12.44 58.56 74.75
N VAL A 289 -13.59 59.25 74.83
CA VAL A 289 -14.84 58.81 74.18
C VAL A 289 -14.72 58.87 72.65
N GLU A 290 -14.11 59.92 72.11
CA GLU A 290 -13.88 60.08 70.66
C GLU A 290 -13.00 58.96 70.10
N LEU A 291 -11.83 58.73 70.70
CA LEU A 291 -10.90 57.66 70.30
C LEU A 291 -11.48 56.26 70.54
N GLY A 292 -12.26 56.09 71.62
CA GLY A 292 -12.97 54.84 71.87
C GLY A 292 -13.98 54.52 70.78
N SER A 293 -14.71 55.53 70.30
CA SER A 293 -15.67 55.38 69.19
C SER A 293 -14.97 55.14 67.85
N GLU A 294 -13.84 55.82 67.59
CA GLU A 294 -13.01 55.60 66.41
C GLU A 294 -12.45 54.16 66.37
N LEU A 295 -11.97 53.66 67.51
CA LEU A 295 -11.44 52.29 67.63
C LEU A 295 -12.51 51.23 67.35
N ASP A 296 -13.74 51.44 67.83
CA ASP A 296 -14.87 50.52 67.59
C ASP A 296 -15.24 50.46 66.09
N VAL A 297 -15.23 51.61 65.40
CA VAL A 297 -15.41 51.67 63.94
C VAL A 297 -14.29 50.95 63.19
N MET A 298 -13.07 51.01 63.72
CA MET A 298 -11.90 50.33 63.15
C MET A 298 -11.81 48.84 63.53
N ALA A 299 -12.77 48.28 64.29
CA ALA A 299 -12.74 46.90 64.71
C ALA A 299 -12.68 45.95 63.50
N ILE A 300 -11.65 45.09 63.47
CA ILE A 300 -11.38 44.19 62.36
C ILE A 300 -11.76 42.78 62.77
N SER A 301 -12.62 42.16 61.97
CA SER A 301 -12.94 40.74 62.10
C SER A 301 -11.67 39.88 61.97
N ASP A 302 -11.61 38.78 62.73
CA ASP A 302 -10.49 37.85 62.76
C ASP A 302 -10.17 37.29 61.36
N PHE A 303 -8.97 37.60 60.85
CA PHE A 303 -8.47 37.23 59.52
C PHE A 303 -7.48 36.05 59.56
N SER A 304 -7.61 35.16 60.55
CA SER A 304 -6.84 33.92 60.61
C SER A 304 -6.82 33.17 59.27
N VAL A 305 -5.66 32.63 58.91
CA VAL A 305 -5.39 31.99 57.61
C VAL A 305 -6.42 30.90 57.26
N GLY A 306 -6.91 30.15 58.25
CA GLY A 306 -7.91 29.10 58.04
C GLY A 306 -9.32 29.58 57.66
N LYS A 307 -9.59 30.89 57.71
CA LYS A 307 -10.86 31.51 57.27
C LYS A 307 -10.74 32.17 55.90
N LEU A 308 -9.55 32.14 55.28
CA LEU A 308 -9.35 32.66 53.94
C LEU A 308 -9.86 31.64 52.93
N ASP A 309 -10.60 32.11 51.93
CA ASP A 309 -11.06 31.30 50.79
C ASP A 309 -9.88 31.03 49.85
N LEU A 310 -8.98 30.14 50.27
CA LEU A 310 -7.81 29.78 49.49
C LEU A 310 -8.21 28.88 48.31
N PRO A 311 -7.64 29.12 47.11
CA PRO A 311 -7.86 28.24 45.98
C PRO A 311 -7.40 26.81 46.29
N GLN A 312 -8.27 25.81 46.13
CA GLN A 312 -7.88 24.41 46.26
C GLN A 312 -7.07 23.98 45.03
N ILE A 313 -5.82 23.59 45.25
CA ILE A 313 -5.04 22.82 44.30
C ILE A 313 -5.30 21.34 44.59
N SER A 314 -6.08 20.66 43.75
CA SER A 314 -6.17 19.20 43.82
C SER A 314 -4.84 18.60 43.36
N GLU A 315 -4.23 17.79 44.21
CA GLU A 315 -3.04 16.98 43.89
C GLU A 315 -3.36 15.77 42.99
N ASP A 316 -4.60 15.60 42.52
CA ASP A 316 -5.03 14.50 41.65
C ASP A 316 -4.47 14.60 40.20
N LEU A 317 -3.24 15.08 40.04
CA LEU A 317 -2.52 14.94 38.80
C LEU A 317 -1.84 13.57 38.81
N PRO A 318 -2.22 12.62 37.92
CA PRO A 318 -1.57 11.31 37.89
C PRO A 318 -0.07 11.48 37.61
N ASP A 319 0.79 10.80 38.37
CA ASP A 319 2.26 10.82 38.21
C ASP A 319 2.71 10.55 36.75
N ASP A 320 1.88 9.82 35.99
CA ASP A 320 2.08 9.51 34.58
C ASP A 320 1.90 10.70 33.62
N PHE A 321 1.35 11.84 34.07
CA PHE A 321 1.13 13.04 33.26
C PHE A 321 2.45 13.63 32.74
N PHE A 322 3.51 13.55 33.54
CA PHE A 322 4.84 14.01 33.16
C PHE A 322 5.67 12.94 32.43
N ALA A 323 5.31 11.66 32.55
CA ALA A 323 6.05 10.55 31.93
C ALA A 323 5.78 10.41 30.42
N LYS A 324 4.73 11.06 29.90
CA LYS A 324 4.23 10.86 28.53
C LYS A 324 4.40 12.03 27.58
N VAL A 325 5.04 13.13 27.99
CA VAL A 325 5.50 14.16 27.04
C VAL A 325 6.72 13.59 26.31
N PRO A 326 6.62 13.21 25.02
CA PRO A 326 7.81 12.80 24.29
C PRO A 326 8.72 14.03 24.20
N ALA A 327 10.01 13.82 24.41
CA ALA A 327 11.07 14.79 24.20
C ALA A 327 11.22 15.19 22.70
N LEU A 328 10.14 15.72 22.10
CA LEU A 328 10.12 16.24 20.72
C LEU A 328 10.70 17.66 20.61
N LEU A 329 11.19 18.22 21.72
CA LEU A 329 12.09 19.37 21.68
C LEU A 329 13.52 18.85 21.86
N GLY A 330 14.10 18.35 20.77
CA GLY A 330 15.54 18.23 20.66
C GLY A 330 16.22 19.58 20.91
N PRO A 331 17.48 19.59 21.37
CA PRO A 331 18.19 20.82 21.67
C PRO A 331 18.32 21.66 20.40
N ARG A 332 17.58 22.77 20.31
CA ARG A 332 17.91 23.84 19.37
C ARG A 332 19.22 24.45 19.85
N ILE A 333 20.28 24.01 19.19
CA ILE A 333 21.61 24.57 19.26
C ILE A 333 21.49 26.06 18.94
N PHE A 334 21.87 26.90 19.90
CA PHE A 334 22.21 28.29 19.65
C PHE A 334 23.47 28.29 18.78
N GLU A 335 23.36 28.71 17.53
CA GLU A 335 24.49 29.22 16.76
C GLU A 335 24.19 30.67 16.32
N GLY A 336 25.19 31.52 16.64
CA GLY A 336 25.55 32.85 16.12
C GLY A 336 24.58 33.63 15.25
#